data_AF-A0A7W1GWY0-F1
#
_entry.id   AF-A0A7W1GWY0-F1
#
_cell.length_a   1.000
_cell.length_b   1.000
_cell.length_c   1.000
_cell.angle_alpha   90.00
_cell.angle_beta   90.00
_cell.angle_gamma   90.00
#
_symmetry.space_group_name_H-M   'P 1'
#
loop_
_entity.id
_entity.type
_entity.pdbx_description
1 polymer ?
#
loop_
_entity_poly.entity_id
_entity_poly.type
_entity_poly.pdbx_seq_one_letter_code
_entity_poly.pdbx_strand_id
1 'polypeptide(L)'
;IQHALRAFTPRDQKAVRAAAETFRANPKIDVEQEIGQLGVGVALVSLLEDKGVPAMVQKTLIRPPSSRLGPITDQERGGLIYASPVREKYEQVVDRESAYEMLKARAAAAAQAAPPLPDRRYEPREEAPTPRRTGRTREGILESTAKSVLRNMGGQLGRTIMRGVLGNIFKGRR
;
A
#
# COMPACT_ATOMS: atom_id res chain seq x y z
N ILE A 1 -34.94 25.08 -1.92
CA ILE A 1 -33.86 25.24 -2.93
C ILE A 1 -33.93 24.04 -3.86
N GLN A 2 -34.04 24.26 -5.16
CA GLN A 2 -34.14 23.19 -6.15
C GLN A 2 -33.11 23.38 -7.26
N HIS A 3 -32.30 22.34 -7.45
CA HIS A 3 -31.34 22.26 -8.56
C HIS A 3 -32.02 21.67 -9.80
N ALA A 4 -31.29 21.66 -10.91
CA ALA A 4 -31.77 21.13 -12.18
C ALA A 4 -32.37 19.72 -12.03
N LEU A 5 -33.60 19.54 -12.50
CA LEU A 5 -34.20 18.22 -12.65
C LEU A 5 -34.13 17.83 -14.13
N ARG A 6 -33.44 16.74 -14.42
CA ARG A 6 -33.36 16.21 -15.79
C ARG A 6 -34.46 15.18 -15.98
N ALA A 7 -35.37 15.45 -16.91
CA ALA A 7 -36.45 14.53 -17.27
C ALA A 7 -36.19 13.93 -18.65
N PHE A 8 -36.02 12.61 -18.70
CA PHE A 8 -35.81 11.87 -19.94
C PHE A 8 -36.97 10.91 -20.25
N THR A 9 -37.79 10.59 -19.24
CA THR A 9 -38.98 9.75 -19.40
C THR A 9 -40.27 10.55 -19.12
N PRO A 10 -41.43 10.10 -19.61
CA PRO A 10 -42.72 10.73 -19.30
C PRO A 10 -43.03 10.75 -17.79
N ARG A 11 -42.51 9.79 -17.02
CA ARG A 11 -42.64 9.77 -15.56
C ARG A 11 -41.87 10.92 -14.93
N ASP A 12 -40.66 11.18 -15.41
CA ASP A 12 -39.82 12.27 -14.90
C ASP A 12 -40.41 13.63 -15.26
N GLN A 13 -41.00 13.78 -16.44
CA GLN A 13 -41.68 15.01 -16.85
C GLN A 13 -42.84 15.36 -15.91
N LYS A 14 -43.63 14.35 -15.49
CA LYS A 14 -44.67 14.55 -14.47
C LYS A 14 -44.10 14.97 -13.13
N ALA A 15 -42.98 14.38 -12.72
CA ALA A 15 -42.30 14.76 -11.48
C ALA A 15 -41.76 16.20 -11.54
N VAL A 16 -41.21 16.62 -12.68
CA VAL A 16 -40.75 17.99 -12.92
C VAL A 16 -41.91 18.98 -12.82
N ARG A 17 -43.04 18.69 -13.47
CA ARG A 17 -44.24 19.55 -13.39
C ARG A 17 -44.76 19.67 -11.96
N ALA A 18 -44.89 18.53 -11.26
CA ALA A 18 -45.32 18.52 -9.86
C ALA A 18 -44.38 19.34 -8.97
N ALA A 19 -43.05 19.26 -9.18
CA ALA A 19 -42.09 20.06 -8.45
C ALA A 19 -42.22 21.56 -8.77
N ALA A 20 -42.45 21.93 -10.03
CA ALA A 20 -42.63 23.31 -10.45
C ALA A 20 -43.87 23.96 -9.82
N GLU A 21 -44.97 23.21 -9.70
CA GLU A 21 -46.23 23.66 -9.08
C GLU A 21 -46.11 23.97 -7.58
N THR A 22 -45.10 23.40 -6.88
CA THR A 22 -44.88 23.70 -5.45
C THR A 22 -44.33 25.09 -5.18
N PHE A 23 -43.79 25.77 -6.20
CA PHE A 23 -43.24 27.11 -6.06
C PHE A 23 -44.32 28.18 -6.16
N ARG A 24 -44.15 29.25 -5.38
CA ARG A 24 -44.95 30.46 -5.58
C ARG A 24 -44.64 31.06 -6.96
N ALA A 25 -45.69 31.24 -7.76
CA ALA A 25 -45.58 31.73 -9.14
C ALA A 25 -44.84 33.07 -9.22
N ASN A 26 -43.99 33.20 -10.24
CA ASN A 26 -43.27 34.43 -10.55
C ASN A 26 -43.55 34.82 -12.01
N PRO A 27 -44.13 36.00 -12.29
CA PRO A 27 -44.44 36.42 -13.66
C PRO A 27 -43.19 36.60 -14.54
N LYS A 28 -41.99 36.68 -13.95
CA LYS A 28 -40.73 36.83 -14.67
C LYS A 28 -40.06 35.50 -15.04
N ILE A 29 -40.53 34.38 -14.49
CA ILE A 29 -39.84 33.08 -14.60
C ILE A 29 -40.88 31.97 -14.78
N ASP A 30 -40.79 31.24 -15.89
CA ASP A 30 -41.51 29.98 -16.07
C ASP A 30 -40.74 28.85 -15.38
N VAL A 31 -41.23 28.44 -14.21
CA VAL A 31 -40.57 27.44 -13.35
C VAL A 31 -40.51 26.06 -14.00
N GLU A 32 -41.54 25.64 -14.74
CA GLU A 32 -41.61 24.31 -15.37
C GLU A 32 -40.56 24.19 -16.49
N GLN A 33 -40.34 25.27 -17.24
CA GLN A 33 -39.31 25.29 -18.28
C GLN A 33 -37.90 25.47 -17.68
N GLU A 34 -37.75 26.39 -16.74
CA GLU A 34 -36.44 26.79 -16.21
C GLU A 34 -35.79 25.67 -15.40
N ILE A 35 -36.55 24.91 -14.60
CA ILE A 35 -36.02 23.81 -13.76
C ILE A 35 -35.27 22.74 -14.59
N GLY A 36 -35.67 22.54 -15.85
CA GLY A 36 -35.02 21.62 -16.77
C GLY A 36 -33.80 22.23 -17.48
N GLN A 37 -33.71 23.56 -17.57
CA GLN A 37 -32.67 24.29 -18.31
C GLN A 37 -31.56 24.85 -17.41
N LEU A 38 -31.66 24.70 -16.08
CA LEU A 38 -30.63 25.16 -15.14
C LEU A 38 -29.26 24.53 -15.44
N GLY A 39 -28.23 25.39 -15.43
CA GLY A 39 -26.82 25.04 -15.57
C GLY A 39 -26.14 24.73 -14.22
N VAL A 40 -24.84 24.42 -14.29
CA VAL A 40 -24.02 24.18 -13.09
C VAL A 40 -23.89 25.48 -12.28
N GLY A 41 -24.11 25.39 -10.96
CA GLY A 41 -24.03 26.55 -10.07
C GLY A 41 -25.27 27.46 -10.08
N VAL A 42 -26.35 27.07 -10.76
CA VAL A 42 -27.63 27.82 -10.75
C VAL A 42 -28.71 26.97 -10.08
N ALA A 43 -29.55 27.61 -9.27
CA ALA A 43 -30.69 26.96 -8.62
C ALA A 43 -31.93 27.87 -8.58
N LEU A 44 -33.11 27.25 -8.50
CA LEU A 44 -34.35 27.92 -8.14
C LEU A 44 -34.45 27.98 -6.61
N VAL A 45 -34.53 29.20 -6.08
CA VAL A 45 -34.52 29.47 -4.65
C VAL A 45 -35.80 30.19 -4.29
N SER A 46 -36.53 29.61 -3.34
CA SER A 46 -37.59 30.29 -2.59
C SER A 46 -37.17 30.21 -1.13
N LEU A 47 -37.09 31.39 -0.50
CA LEU A 47 -36.83 31.53 0.93
C LEU A 47 -38.15 31.74 1.66
N LEU A 48 -38.12 31.73 2.99
CA LEU A 48 -39.28 32.09 3.78
C LEU A 48 -39.24 33.60 4.08
N GLU A 49 -40.35 34.28 3.84
CA GLU A 49 -40.65 35.63 4.31
C GLU A 49 -41.13 35.58 5.77
N ASP A 50 -41.50 36.74 6.31
CA ASP A 50 -42.09 36.86 7.64
C ASP A 50 -43.25 35.86 7.82
N LYS A 51 -43.33 35.28 9.02
CA LYS A 51 -44.33 34.26 9.39
C LYS A 51 -44.27 32.96 8.56
N GLY A 52 -43.16 32.68 7.90
CA GLY A 52 -42.94 31.39 7.22
C GLY A 52 -43.64 31.25 5.88
N VAL A 53 -44.07 32.37 5.27
CA VAL A 53 -44.69 32.37 3.94
C VAL A 53 -43.60 32.19 2.88
N PRO A 54 -43.74 31.28 1.90
CA PRO A 54 -42.78 31.16 0.82
C PRO A 54 -42.66 32.45 -0.02
N ALA A 55 -41.45 32.97 -0.13
CA ALA A 55 -41.11 34.04 -1.04
C ALA A 55 -41.28 33.60 -2.49
N MET A 56 -41.48 34.57 -3.38
CA MET A 56 -41.49 34.31 -4.82
C MET A 56 -40.19 33.63 -5.26
N VAL A 57 -40.30 32.60 -6.11
CA VAL A 57 -39.12 31.85 -6.57
C VAL A 57 -38.23 32.72 -7.45
N GLN A 58 -36.92 32.61 -7.25
CA GLN A 58 -35.91 33.32 -8.03
C GLN A 58 -34.85 32.36 -8.56
N LYS A 59 -34.39 32.61 -9.79
CA LYS A 59 -33.22 31.94 -10.38
C LYS A 59 -31.96 32.61 -9.85
N THR A 60 -31.17 31.88 -9.07
CA THR A 60 -30.03 32.43 -8.34
C THR A 60 -28.76 31.63 -8.62
N LEU A 61 -27.61 32.33 -8.67
CA LEU A 61 -26.29 31.72 -8.69
C LEU A 61 -25.89 31.29 -7.27
N ILE A 62 -25.53 30.03 -7.11
CA ILE A 62 -25.04 29.49 -5.85
C ILE A 62 -23.55 29.76 -5.73
N ARG A 63 -23.17 30.55 -4.72
CA ARG A 63 -21.77 30.79 -4.40
C ARG A 63 -21.13 29.46 -3.95
N PRO A 64 -20.06 28.97 -4.61
CA PRO A 64 -19.37 27.78 -4.16
C PRO A 64 -18.72 28.03 -2.79
N PRO A 65 -18.57 26.98 -1.95
CA PRO A 65 -17.80 27.12 -0.73
C PRO A 65 -16.39 27.59 -1.08
N SER A 66 -15.86 28.53 -0.30
CA SER A 66 -14.47 28.97 -0.46
C SER A 66 -13.55 27.88 0.08
N SER A 67 -13.30 26.84 -0.71
CA SER A 67 -12.32 25.81 -0.42
C SER A 67 -11.06 26.07 -1.25
N ARG A 68 -9.89 25.92 -0.60
CA ARG A 68 -8.62 25.83 -1.33
C ARG A 68 -8.43 24.37 -1.73
N LEU A 69 -8.72 24.07 -2.98
CA LEU A 69 -8.46 22.76 -3.59
C LEU A 69 -7.01 22.75 -4.10
N GLY A 70 -6.17 21.93 -3.49
CA GLY A 70 -4.76 21.77 -3.86
C GLY A 70 -3.88 21.42 -2.67
N PRO A 71 -2.64 20.97 -2.91
CA PRO A 71 -1.69 20.73 -1.84
C PRO A 71 -1.38 22.05 -1.09
N ILE A 72 -1.13 21.93 0.21
CA ILE A 72 -0.59 23.04 1.02
C ILE A 72 0.82 23.38 0.52
N THR A 73 1.22 24.65 0.60
CA THR A 73 2.60 25.02 0.27
C THR A 73 3.56 24.44 1.30
N ASP A 74 4.83 24.27 0.93
CA ASP A 74 5.86 23.80 1.87
C ASP A 74 6.01 24.73 3.08
N GLN A 75 5.81 26.04 2.89
CA GLN A 75 5.83 27.03 3.96
C GLN A 75 4.67 26.83 4.95
N GLU A 76 3.45 26.66 4.45
CA GLU A 76 2.27 26.40 5.28
C GLU A 76 2.39 25.07 6.02
N ARG A 77 2.89 24.05 5.33
CA ARG A 77 3.20 22.74 5.92
C ARG A 77 4.21 22.87 7.05
N GLY A 78 5.30 23.60 6.83
CA GLY A 78 6.31 23.87 7.85
C GLY A 78 5.74 24.58 9.06
N GLY A 79 4.91 25.60 8.85
CA GLY A 79 4.23 26.31 9.94
C GLY A 79 3.31 25.41 10.77
N LEU A 80 2.53 24.54 10.12
CA LEU A 80 1.66 23.58 10.80
C LEU A 80 2.46 22.54 11.61
N ILE A 81 3.56 22.04 11.06
CA ILE A 81 4.46 21.11 11.76
C ILE A 81 5.12 21.82 12.96
N TYR A 82 5.53 23.07 12.79
CA TYR A 82 6.13 23.86 13.88
C TYR A 82 5.15 24.08 15.04
N ALA A 83 3.88 24.39 14.72
CA ALA A 83 2.84 24.62 15.71
C ALA A 83 2.31 23.33 16.36
N SER A 84 2.75 22.15 15.92
CA SER A 84 2.21 20.87 16.38
C SER A 84 2.57 20.59 17.85
N PRO A 85 1.61 20.24 18.71
CA PRO A 85 1.86 19.90 20.12
C PRO A 85 2.80 18.70 20.33
N VAL A 86 2.94 17.85 19.30
CA VAL A 86 3.80 16.65 19.35
C VAL A 86 5.11 16.83 18.61
N ARG A 87 5.39 18.03 18.09
CA ARG A 87 6.63 18.36 17.37
C ARG A 87 7.86 17.90 18.14
N GLU A 88 7.95 18.25 19.42
CA GLU A 88 9.13 17.94 20.25
C GLU A 88 9.45 16.43 20.30
N LYS A 89 8.42 15.59 20.22
CA LYS A 89 8.58 14.14 20.26
C LYS A 89 8.97 13.53 18.91
N TYR A 90 8.55 14.14 17.80
CA TYR A 90 8.62 13.53 16.46
C TYR A 90 9.43 14.34 15.43
N GLU A 91 9.98 15.49 15.80
CA GLU A 91 10.79 16.31 14.89
C GLU A 91 12.12 15.64 14.53
N GLN A 92 12.72 14.92 15.48
CA GLN A 92 13.99 14.23 15.24
C GLN A 92 13.76 12.97 14.39
N VAL A 93 14.27 13.01 13.16
CA VAL A 93 14.33 11.83 12.29
C VAL A 93 15.39 10.89 12.85
N VAL A 94 14.95 9.73 13.35
CA VAL A 94 15.85 8.68 13.83
C VAL A 94 16.06 7.68 12.70
N ASP A 95 17.21 7.76 12.05
CA ASP A 95 17.65 6.72 11.12
C ASP A 95 18.37 5.61 11.90
N ARG A 96 17.81 4.40 11.87
CA ARG A 96 18.32 3.26 12.64
C ARG A 96 19.04 2.31 11.70
N GLU A 97 20.20 1.82 12.12
CA GLU A 97 20.88 0.74 11.41
C GLU A 97 19.93 -0.45 11.24
N SER A 98 19.69 -0.81 9.97
CA SER A 98 18.79 -1.90 9.65
C SER A 98 19.47 -3.25 9.89
N ALA A 99 18.69 -4.26 10.26
CA ALA A 99 19.21 -5.63 10.41
C ALA A 99 19.88 -6.13 9.10
N TYR A 100 19.41 -5.66 7.94
CA TYR A 100 20.02 -5.95 6.65
C TYR A 100 21.43 -5.39 6.54
N GLU A 101 21.65 -4.13 6.90
CA GLU A 101 22.98 -3.49 6.87
C GLU A 101 23.93 -4.18 7.84
N MET A 102 23.46 -4.52 9.05
CA MET A 102 24.25 -5.27 10.03
C MET A 102 24.67 -6.65 9.52
N LEU A 103 23.76 -7.39 8.87
CA LEU A 103 24.04 -8.72 8.31
C LEU A 103 24.97 -8.63 7.10
N LYS A 104 24.79 -7.65 6.23
CA LYS A 104 25.66 -7.40 5.08
C LYS A 104 27.08 -7.06 5.53
N ALA A 105 27.23 -6.19 6.54
CA ALA A 105 28.54 -5.86 7.11
C ALA A 105 29.22 -7.10 7.72
N ARG A 106 28.47 -7.94 8.45
CA ARG A 106 29.00 -9.20 8.99
C ARG A 106 29.41 -10.19 7.91
N ALA A 107 28.63 -10.33 6.84
CA ALA A 107 28.96 -11.20 5.71
C ALA A 107 30.22 -10.71 4.97
N ALA A 108 30.35 -9.39 4.77
CA ALA A 108 31.53 -8.79 4.15
C ALA A 108 32.78 -8.99 5.02
N ALA A 109 32.67 -8.81 6.34
CA ALA A 109 33.77 -9.07 7.27
C ALA A 109 34.17 -10.56 7.29
N ALA A 110 33.20 -11.48 7.25
CA ALA A 110 33.46 -12.91 7.19
C ALA A 110 34.13 -13.34 5.87
N ALA A 111 33.77 -12.71 4.74
CA ALA A 111 34.40 -12.95 3.44
C ALA A 111 35.86 -12.47 3.39
N GLN A 112 36.19 -11.37 4.08
CA GLN A 112 37.55 -10.83 4.17
C GLN A 112 38.45 -11.62 5.14
N ALA A 113 37.87 -12.22 6.19
CA ALA A 113 38.58 -13.03 7.18
C ALA A 113 38.78 -14.49 6.75
N ALA A 114 38.25 -14.90 5.59
CA ALA A 114 38.46 -16.24 5.07
C ALA A 114 39.91 -16.39 4.55
N PRO A 115 40.68 -17.39 5.02
CA PRO A 115 42.02 -17.65 4.47
C PRO A 115 41.91 -18.02 2.98
N PRO A 116 42.92 -17.69 2.15
CA PRO A 116 42.93 -18.09 0.75
C PRO A 116 42.78 -19.60 0.67
N LEU A 117 41.76 -20.05 -0.07
CA LEU A 117 41.57 -21.47 -0.34
C LEU A 117 42.84 -21.99 -1.04
N PRO A 118 43.44 -23.10 -0.57
CA PRO A 118 44.53 -23.71 -1.32
C PRO A 118 44.02 -24.09 -2.71
N ASP A 119 44.81 -23.76 -3.74
CA ASP A 119 44.58 -24.10 -5.14
C ASP A 119 44.53 -25.63 -5.29
N ARG A 120 43.36 -26.22 -5.00
CA ARG A 120 43.06 -27.58 -5.39
C ARG A 120 42.67 -27.53 -6.85
N ARG A 121 43.69 -27.57 -7.71
CA ARG A 121 43.54 -28.10 -9.06
C ARG A 121 42.77 -29.42 -8.94
N TYR A 122 41.56 -29.39 -9.47
CA TYR A 122 40.75 -30.58 -9.66
C TYR A 122 41.46 -31.42 -10.72
N GLU A 123 42.24 -32.41 -10.29
CA GLU A 123 42.65 -33.47 -11.20
C GLU A 123 41.44 -34.38 -11.42
N PRO A 124 40.98 -34.57 -12.68
CA PRO A 124 39.92 -35.51 -12.97
C PRO A 124 40.44 -36.91 -12.63
N ARG A 125 39.98 -37.47 -11.52
CA ARG A 125 40.26 -38.86 -11.20
C ARG A 125 39.44 -39.72 -12.16
N GLU A 126 40.12 -40.42 -13.07
CA GLU A 126 39.51 -41.37 -13.99
C GLU A 126 38.58 -42.34 -13.24
N GLU A 127 37.33 -42.40 -13.67
CA GLU A 127 36.33 -43.33 -13.15
C GLU A 127 36.72 -44.77 -13.52
N ALA A 128 37.04 -45.58 -12.51
CA ALA A 128 37.20 -47.02 -12.69
C ALA A 128 35.84 -47.66 -13.08
N PRO A 129 35.79 -48.58 -14.06
CA PRO A 129 34.54 -49.13 -14.56
C PRO A 129 33.92 -50.08 -13.52
N THR A 130 32.66 -49.83 -13.15
CA THR A 130 31.86 -50.75 -12.33
C THR A 130 31.28 -51.88 -13.21
N PRO A 131 31.28 -53.14 -12.74
CA PRO A 131 30.75 -54.24 -13.52
C PRO A 131 29.22 -54.18 -13.59
N ARG A 132 28.69 -54.27 -14.82
CA ARG A 132 27.26 -54.41 -15.11
C ARG A 132 26.73 -55.70 -14.47
N ARG A 133 25.77 -55.59 -13.55
CA ARG A 133 24.87 -56.68 -13.20
C ARG A 133 23.45 -56.36 -13.66
N THR A 134 22.91 -57.33 -14.36
CA THR A 134 21.61 -57.37 -14.99
C THR A 134 20.50 -57.60 -13.97
N GLY A 135 19.39 -56.88 -14.11
CA GLY A 135 18.07 -57.38 -13.74
C GLY A 135 17.42 -56.79 -12.49
N ARG A 136 16.19 -56.27 -12.73
CA ARG A 136 15.02 -56.25 -11.84
C ARG A 136 14.75 -54.98 -10.99
N THR A 137 13.82 -54.18 -11.53
CA THR A 137 12.72 -53.40 -10.91
C THR A 137 12.92 -52.64 -9.58
N ARG A 138 12.63 -51.33 -9.68
CA ARG A 138 11.95 -50.44 -8.71
C ARG A 138 12.50 -50.41 -7.27
N GLU A 139 13.35 -49.41 -7.00
CA GLU A 139 13.37 -48.50 -5.82
C GLU A 139 14.79 -47.91 -5.67
N GLY A 140 14.92 -46.61 -5.36
CA GLY A 140 16.27 -46.05 -5.14
C GLY A 140 16.46 -44.53 -5.17
N ILE A 141 15.41 -43.70 -5.07
CA ILE A 141 15.58 -42.23 -4.87
C ILE A 141 16.18 -41.93 -3.47
N LEU A 142 16.05 -42.86 -2.53
CA LEU A 142 16.59 -42.75 -1.17
C LEU A 142 18.12 -42.98 -1.13
N GLU A 143 18.65 -43.82 -2.01
CA GLU A 143 20.05 -44.24 -1.98
C GLU A 143 20.99 -43.18 -2.57
N SER A 144 20.56 -42.44 -3.60
CA SER A 144 21.37 -41.35 -4.21
C SER A 144 21.53 -40.14 -3.27
N THR A 145 20.54 -39.88 -2.42
CA THR A 145 20.57 -38.80 -1.43
C THR A 145 21.49 -39.16 -0.26
N ALA A 146 21.41 -40.39 0.25
CA ALA A 146 22.31 -40.90 1.30
C ALA A 146 23.78 -40.94 0.84
N LYS A 147 24.03 -41.35 -0.41
CA LYS A 147 25.38 -41.44 -0.99
C LYS A 147 26.01 -40.07 -1.25
N SER A 148 25.20 -39.02 -1.39
CA SER A 148 25.64 -37.63 -1.57
C SER A 148 25.98 -36.95 -0.23
N VAL A 149 25.24 -37.29 0.83
CA VAL A 149 25.53 -36.82 2.20
C VAL A 149 26.81 -37.46 2.75
N LEU A 150 27.02 -38.76 2.51
CA LEU A 150 28.26 -39.46 2.91
C LEU A 150 29.51 -38.92 2.21
N ARG A 151 29.39 -38.45 0.96
CA ARG A 151 30.54 -37.95 0.18
C ARG A 151 30.99 -36.55 0.61
N ASN A 152 30.11 -35.77 1.23
CA ASN A 152 30.38 -34.41 1.68
C ASN A 152 30.71 -34.29 3.19
N MET A 153 30.61 -35.37 3.97
CA MET A 153 30.83 -35.34 5.44
C MET A 153 32.19 -35.91 5.89
N GLY A 154 33.19 -35.97 5.01
CA GLY A 154 34.48 -36.62 5.28
C GLY A 154 35.62 -35.76 5.88
N GLY A 155 35.45 -34.45 6.08
CA GLY A 155 36.57 -33.59 6.49
C GLY A 155 36.20 -32.37 7.32
N GLN A 156 36.71 -32.34 8.56
CA GLN A 156 36.84 -31.23 9.52
C GLN A 156 35.61 -30.36 9.89
N LEU A 157 34.50 -30.35 9.15
CA LEU A 157 33.30 -29.56 9.46
C LEU A 157 32.47 -30.14 10.63
N GLY A 158 32.57 -31.44 10.90
CA GLY A 158 31.79 -32.10 11.95
C GLY A 158 32.19 -31.72 13.39
N ARG A 159 33.48 -31.42 13.63
CA ARG A 159 33.96 -31.10 14.99
C ARG A 159 33.63 -29.67 15.44
N THR A 160 33.45 -28.74 14.51
CA THR A 160 33.16 -27.32 14.82
C THR A 160 31.67 -27.09 15.06
N ILE A 161 30.80 -27.80 14.35
CA ILE A 161 29.34 -27.75 14.56
C ILE A 161 28.97 -28.37 15.91
N MET A 162 29.58 -29.51 16.27
CA MET A 162 29.35 -30.14 17.58
C MET A 162 29.78 -29.24 18.75
N ARG A 163 30.90 -28.53 18.65
CA ARG A 163 31.33 -27.59 19.70
C ARG A 163 30.53 -26.28 19.72
N GLY A 164 30.12 -25.77 18.57
CA GLY A 164 29.38 -24.50 18.47
C GLY A 164 27.94 -24.60 18.98
N VAL A 165 27.26 -25.72 18.73
CA VAL A 165 25.85 -25.89 19.09
C VAL A 165 25.69 -26.43 20.52
N LEU A 166 26.53 -27.36 21.00
CA LEU A 166 26.48 -27.82 22.40
C LEU A 166 27.13 -26.85 23.39
N GLY A 167 28.16 -26.09 22.98
CA GLY A 167 28.89 -25.19 23.87
C GLY A 167 28.07 -23.97 24.32
N ASN A 168 27.14 -23.50 23.49
CA ASN A 168 26.32 -22.33 23.79
C ASN A 168 25.09 -22.64 24.65
N ILE A 169 24.76 -23.93 24.82
CA ILE A 169 23.60 -24.39 25.61
C ILE A 169 24.01 -24.77 27.04
N PHE A 170 25.25 -25.22 27.26
CA PHE A 170 25.73 -25.67 28.58
C PHE A 170 26.56 -24.64 29.37
N LYS A 171 26.84 -23.44 28.85
CA LYS A 171 27.63 -22.41 29.53
C LYS A 171 26.78 -21.28 30.12
N GLY A 172 25.76 -21.66 30.89
CA GLY A 172 25.01 -20.76 31.78
C GLY A 172 25.12 -21.23 33.23
N ARG A 173 25.60 -20.35 34.12
CA ARG A 173 25.84 -20.50 35.58
C ARG A 173 27.10 -21.27 36.03
N ARG A 174 28.19 -20.54 36.20
CA ARG A 174 28.73 -20.13 37.51
C ARG A 174 29.77 -19.03 37.32
#